data_AF-A0A971XAQ1-F1
#
_entry.id   AF-A0A971XAQ1-F1
#
_cell.length_a   1.000
_cell.length_b   1.000
_cell.length_c   1.000
_cell.angle_alpha   90.00
_cell.angle_beta   90.00
_cell.angle_gamma   90.00
#
_symmetry.space_group_name_H-M   'P 1'
#
loop_
_entity.id
_entity.type
_entity.pdbx_description
1 polymer ?
#
loop_
_entity_poly.entity_id
_entity_poly.type
_entity_poly.pdbx_seq_one_letter_code
_entity_poly.pdbx_strand_id
1 'polypeptide(L)'
;MYDLDDDLKQKIKDINSSLRKTYSPYNEKSREFKRDFINQYIGNLIEIDKMSDNHLSKYNNIIGVDGSTNRLGGAYPHYIELFQALAKSTNNKYDDVVINDVYTPILDVNTVDNEEIIDRKRQLLAAVELDAAIAGAKNNKPDIIMMDGGLVRYKIDDKSRYTELREICEERNIILVGVIKDVKTSMISIS
;
A
#
# COMPACT_ATOMS: atom_id res chain seq x y z
N MET A 1 31.83 13.46 11.34
CA MET A 1 31.22 12.31 12.03
C MET A 1 30.43 12.91 13.17
N TYR A 2 29.11 13.04 13.04
CA TYR A 2 28.30 13.70 14.06
C TYR A 2 28.20 12.76 15.27
N ASP A 3 28.76 13.16 16.40
CA ASP A 3 28.49 12.50 17.67
C ASP A 3 26.99 12.59 17.93
N LEU A 4 26.32 11.44 17.90
CA LEU A 4 24.92 11.35 18.28
C LEU A 4 24.80 11.85 19.72
N ASP A 5 23.89 12.80 19.93
CA ASP A 5 23.53 13.34 21.25
C ASP A 5 23.18 12.20 22.24
N ASP A 6 23.78 12.25 23.43
CA ASP A 6 23.67 11.16 24.40
C ASP A 6 22.25 11.04 25.00
N ASP A 7 21.49 12.14 25.06
CA ASP A 7 20.07 12.12 25.42
C ASP A 7 19.24 11.38 24.36
N LEU A 8 19.45 11.66 23.07
CA LEU A 8 18.82 10.91 21.98
C LEU A 8 19.17 9.41 22.02
N LYS A 9 20.44 9.07 22.26
CA LYS A 9 20.85 7.66 22.41
C LYS A 9 20.11 6.98 23.55
N GLN A 10 19.97 7.67 24.69
CA GLN A 10 19.28 7.12 25.85
C GLN A 10 17.79 6.93 25.55
N LYS A 11 17.13 7.91 24.93
CA LYS A 11 15.73 7.79 24.50
C LYS A 11 15.49 6.61 23.56
N ILE A 12 16.37 6.40 22.58
CA ILE A 12 16.28 5.24 21.67
C ILE A 12 16.45 3.92 22.44
N LYS A 13 17.38 3.86 23.40
CA LYS A 13 17.56 2.66 24.26
C LYS A 13 16.33 2.39 25.13
N ASP A 14 15.71 3.43 25.66
CA ASP A 14 14.50 3.31 26.50
C ASP A 14 13.30 2.84 25.67
N ILE A 15 13.16 3.34 24.43
CA ILE A 15 12.17 2.86 23.47
C ILE A 15 12.41 1.38 23.16
N ASN A 16 13.64 0.98 22.81
CA ASN A 16 13.95 -0.42 22.51
C ASN A 16 13.69 -1.33 23.73
N SER A 17 14.00 -0.87 24.94
CA SER A 17 13.74 -1.62 26.18
C SER A 17 12.23 -1.78 26.42
N SER A 18 11.45 -0.72 26.17
CA SER A 18 9.99 -0.74 26.27
C SER A 18 9.38 -1.69 25.24
N LEU A 19 9.81 -1.62 23.98
CA LEU A 19 9.39 -2.54 22.92
C LEU A 19 9.71 -3.99 23.28
N ARG A 20 10.93 -4.27 23.75
CA ARG A 20 11.30 -5.62 24.19
C ARG A 20 10.43 -6.09 25.32
N LYS A 21 10.20 -5.28 26.36
CA LYS A 21 9.35 -5.66 27.49
C LYS A 21 7.90 -5.94 27.06
N THR A 22 7.35 -5.11 26.17
CA THR A 22 5.98 -5.26 25.66
C THR A 22 5.83 -6.50 24.80
N TYR A 23 6.80 -6.81 23.93
CA TYR A 23 6.67 -7.87 22.93
C TYR A 23 7.42 -9.17 23.27
N SER A 24 8.34 -9.20 24.25
CA SER A 24 9.05 -10.41 24.71
C SER A 24 8.11 -11.57 25.00
N PRO A 25 7.01 -11.38 25.76
CA PRO A 25 6.09 -12.47 26.07
C PRO A 25 5.48 -13.15 24.85
N TYR A 26 5.42 -12.46 23.69
CA TYR A 26 4.98 -13.02 22.42
C TYR A 26 6.15 -13.54 21.57
N ASN A 27 7.23 -12.78 21.49
CA ASN A 27 8.39 -13.10 20.65
C ASN A 27 9.13 -14.35 21.13
N GLU A 28 9.17 -14.59 22.44
CA GLU A 28 9.80 -15.74 23.07
C GLU A 28 8.97 -17.04 22.95
N LYS A 29 7.70 -16.95 22.52
CA LYS A 29 6.85 -18.13 22.34
C LYS A 29 7.26 -18.91 21.09
N SER A 30 7.23 -20.24 21.20
CA SER A 30 7.53 -21.13 20.09
C SER A 30 6.56 -20.96 18.92
N ARG A 31 6.98 -21.42 17.74
CA ARG A 31 6.12 -21.45 16.56
C ARG A 31 4.87 -22.32 16.80
N GLU A 32 4.99 -23.45 17.53
CA GLU A 32 3.82 -24.27 17.87
C GLU A 32 2.84 -23.49 18.73
N PHE A 33 3.30 -22.84 19.82
CA PHE A 33 2.43 -22.04 20.68
C PHE A 33 1.65 -20.99 19.89
N LYS A 34 2.33 -20.28 18.96
CA LYS A 34 1.67 -19.26 18.12
C LYS A 34 0.60 -19.88 17.21
N ARG A 35 0.88 -21.02 16.58
CA ARG A 35 -0.09 -21.72 15.73
C ARG A 35 -1.27 -22.24 16.54
N ASP A 36 -1.03 -22.82 17.71
CA ASP A 36 -2.06 -23.33 18.60
C ASP A 36 -2.94 -22.19 19.11
N PHE A 37 -2.34 -21.07 19.52
CA PHE A 37 -3.07 -19.88 19.92
C PHE A 37 -3.97 -19.35 18.80
N ILE A 38 -3.45 -19.25 17.56
CA ILE A 38 -4.24 -18.82 16.40
C ILE A 38 -5.40 -19.78 16.16
N ASN A 39 -5.13 -21.09 16.08
CA ASN A 39 -6.15 -22.11 15.84
C ASN A 39 -7.22 -22.16 16.94
N GLN A 40 -6.84 -21.90 18.20
CA GLN A 40 -7.74 -21.99 19.34
C GLN A 40 -8.60 -20.73 19.52
N TYR A 41 -8.05 -19.54 19.27
CA TYR A 41 -8.69 -18.27 19.67
C TYR A 41 -9.02 -17.33 18.51
N ILE A 42 -8.39 -17.48 17.34
CA ILE A 42 -8.53 -16.53 16.22
C ILE A 42 -9.21 -17.19 15.02
N GLY A 43 -8.73 -18.35 14.58
CA GLY A 43 -9.25 -19.07 13.42
C GLY A 43 -8.28 -20.11 12.88
N ASN A 44 -8.70 -20.85 11.86
CA ASN A 44 -7.90 -21.95 11.31
C ASN A 44 -6.83 -21.46 10.34
N LEU A 45 -5.60 -21.93 10.52
CA LEU A 45 -4.55 -21.80 9.52
C LEU A 45 -4.79 -22.79 8.39
N ILE A 46 -5.18 -22.29 7.21
CA ILE A 46 -5.37 -23.09 6.01
C ILE A 46 -4.07 -23.09 5.21
N GLU A 47 -3.57 -24.27 4.87
CA GLU A 47 -2.50 -24.42 3.90
C GLU A 47 -3.10 -24.29 2.50
N ILE A 48 -2.56 -23.35 1.71
CA ILE A 48 -2.99 -23.12 0.34
C ILE A 48 -1.98 -23.80 -0.58
N ASP A 49 -2.46 -24.68 -1.44
CA ASP A 49 -1.62 -25.33 -2.44
C ASP A 49 -1.04 -24.30 -3.42
N LYS A 50 0.28 -24.38 -3.63
CA LYS A 50 0.94 -23.57 -4.64
C LYS A 50 0.37 -23.92 -6.02
N MET A 51 -0.03 -22.91 -6.80
CA MET A 51 -0.40 -23.14 -8.20
C MET A 51 0.77 -23.77 -8.96
N SER A 52 0.49 -24.87 -9.66
CA SER A 52 1.49 -25.53 -10.51
C SER A 52 1.93 -24.60 -11.65
N ASP A 53 3.11 -24.84 -12.20
CA ASP A 53 3.66 -24.07 -13.32
C ASP A 53 2.73 -24.05 -14.55
N ASN A 54 2.01 -25.15 -14.81
CA ASN A 54 1.04 -25.24 -15.92
C ASN A 54 -0.21 -24.36 -15.71
N HIS A 55 -0.54 -24.06 -14.46
CA HIS A 55 -1.61 -23.11 -14.13
C HIS A 55 -1.09 -21.67 -14.19
N LEU A 56 0.13 -21.42 -13.73
CA LEU A 56 0.76 -20.09 -13.80
C LEU A 56 1.05 -19.66 -15.25
N SER A 57 1.44 -20.60 -16.12
CA SER A 57 1.74 -20.32 -17.53
C SER A 57 0.53 -19.83 -18.34
N LYS A 58 -0.68 -19.91 -17.78
CA LYS A 58 -1.89 -19.34 -18.38
C LYS A 58 -1.97 -17.82 -18.24
N TYR A 59 -1.18 -17.24 -17.32
CA TYR A 59 -1.06 -15.80 -17.12
C TYR A 59 0.29 -15.36 -17.66
N ASN A 60 0.27 -14.54 -18.69
CA ASN A 60 1.44 -14.09 -19.44
C ASN A 60 1.96 -12.72 -18.95
N ASN A 61 1.07 -11.85 -18.45
CA ASN A 61 1.46 -10.56 -17.91
C ASN A 61 0.61 -10.17 -16.70
N ILE A 62 1.29 -9.88 -15.59
CA ILE A 62 0.68 -9.36 -14.36
C ILE A 62 1.28 -7.99 -14.12
N ILE A 63 0.44 -7.01 -13.79
CA ILE A 63 0.87 -5.68 -13.40
C ILE A 63 0.58 -5.48 -11.91
N GLY A 64 1.62 -5.12 -11.16
CA GLY A 64 1.50 -4.63 -9.79
C GLY A 64 1.54 -3.11 -9.77
N VAL A 65 0.63 -2.49 -9.04
CA VAL A 65 0.53 -1.03 -8.90
C VAL A 65 0.64 -0.64 -7.44
N ASP A 66 1.59 0.24 -7.14
CA ASP A 66 1.80 0.80 -5.81
C ASP A 66 2.17 2.29 -5.93
N GLY A 67 1.83 3.07 -4.92
CA GLY A 67 2.01 4.50 -4.85
C GLY A 67 2.70 4.92 -3.56
N SER A 68 3.51 5.96 -3.63
CA SER A 68 4.16 6.54 -2.46
C SER A 68 4.14 8.06 -2.52
N THR A 69 4.28 8.67 -1.34
CA THR A 69 4.38 10.12 -1.22
C THR A 69 5.60 10.49 -0.39
N ASN A 70 6.22 11.61 -0.75
CA ASN A 70 7.31 12.19 0.02
C ASN A 70 7.02 13.68 0.25
N ARG A 71 7.14 14.13 1.49
CA ARG A 71 6.98 15.53 1.86
C ARG A 71 8.34 16.17 2.14
N LEU A 72 8.55 17.36 1.60
CA LEU A 72 9.71 18.23 1.84
C LEU A 72 9.22 19.59 2.33
N GLY A 73 9.93 20.19 3.29
CA GLY A 73 9.59 21.52 3.86
C GLY A 73 9.20 21.48 5.33
N GLY A 74 8.64 22.60 5.80
CA GLY A 74 8.30 22.84 7.20
C GLY A 74 6.82 22.63 7.51
N ALA A 75 6.31 23.41 8.47
CA ALA A 75 4.90 23.41 8.83
C ALA A 75 4.03 23.98 7.70
N TYR A 76 2.72 23.72 7.75
CA TYR A 76 1.74 24.36 6.88
C TYR A 76 1.90 25.90 6.88
N PRO A 77 1.76 26.59 5.73
CA PRO A 77 1.57 26.07 4.37
C PRO A 77 2.89 25.72 3.65
N HIS A 78 4.04 25.80 4.32
CA HIS A 78 5.39 25.79 3.74
C HIS A 78 5.95 24.39 3.50
N TYR A 79 5.23 23.55 2.76
CA TYR A 79 5.73 22.26 2.30
C TYR A 79 5.30 21.96 0.86
N ILE A 80 6.04 21.04 0.25
CA ILE A 80 5.72 20.39 -1.02
C ILE A 80 5.62 18.89 -0.77
N GLU A 81 4.67 18.25 -1.41
CA GLU A 81 4.45 16.81 -1.35
C GLU A 81 4.46 16.25 -2.76
N LEU A 82 5.30 15.25 -2.98
CA LEU A 82 5.51 14.59 -4.25
C LEU A 82 4.82 13.23 -4.19
N PHE A 83 4.00 12.94 -5.18
CA PHE A 83 3.28 11.68 -5.33
C PHE A 83 3.87 10.96 -6.53
N GLN A 84 4.14 9.65 -6.38
CA GLN A 84 4.57 8.81 -7.48
C GLN A 84 3.88 7.46 -7.38
N ALA A 85 3.32 6.99 -8.49
CA ALA A 85 2.85 5.63 -8.65
C ALA A 85 3.62 4.91 -9.76
N LEU A 86 3.81 3.61 -9.55
CA LEU A 86 4.48 2.71 -10.48
C LEU A 86 3.53 1.56 -10.80
N ALA A 87 3.24 1.35 -12.09
CA ALA A 87 2.66 0.11 -12.58
C ALA A 87 3.78 -0.72 -13.22
N LYS A 88 4.17 -1.79 -12.54
CA LYS A 88 5.28 -2.67 -12.94
C LYS A 88 4.75 -3.97 -13.52
N SER A 89 5.22 -4.32 -14.71
CA SER A 89 4.89 -5.59 -15.36
C SER A 89 5.83 -6.72 -14.93
N THR A 90 5.30 -7.93 -14.79
CA THR A 90 6.12 -9.15 -14.65
C THR A 90 6.77 -9.60 -15.96
N ASN A 91 6.36 -9.01 -17.09
CA ASN A 91 6.87 -9.31 -18.40
C ASN A 91 7.72 -8.16 -18.91
N ASN A 92 9.04 -8.35 -18.89
CA ASN A 92 10.06 -7.35 -19.22
C ASN A 92 9.99 -6.79 -20.66
N LYS A 93 9.08 -7.30 -21.51
CA LYS A 93 8.81 -6.72 -22.84
C LYS A 93 7.97 -5.45 -22.76
N TYR A 94 7.28 -5.24 -21.64
CA TYR A 94 6.46 -4.06 -21.41
C TYR A 94 7.20 -3.09 -20.52
N ASP A 95 7.12 -1.81 -20.89
CA ASP A 95 7.70 -0.74 -20.08
C ASP A 95 6.89 -0.54 -18.80
N ASP A 96 7.62 -0.20 -17.74
CA ASP A 96 7.06 0.28 -16.49
C ASP A 96 6.36 1.62 -16.72
N VAL A 97 5.19 1.82 -16.12
CA VAL A 97 4.48 3.10 -16.17
C VAL A 97 4.71 3.85 -14.87
N VAL A 98 5.21 5.08 -14.98
CA VAL A 98 5.41 5.98 -13.84
C VAL A 98 4.53 7.21 -14.00
N ILE A 99 3.68 7.48 -13.01
CA ILE A 99 2.85 8.68 -12.93
C ILE A 99 3.27 9.48 -11.71
N ASN A 100 3.39 10.80 -11.85
CA ASN A 100 3.77 11.70 -10.76
C ASN A 100 2.77 12.85 -10.63
N ASP A 101 2.62 13.34 -9.42
CA ASP A 101 1.89 14.58 -9.13
C ASP A 101 2.53 15.33 -7.95
N VAL A 102 2.15 16.59 -7.77
CA VAL A 102 2.68 17.48 -6.74
C VAL A 102 1.57 18.26 -6.05
N TYR A 103 1.70 18.41 -4.75
CA TYR A 103 0.82 19.25 -3.94
C TYR A 103 1.63 20.21 -3.08
N THR A 104 1.15 21.44 -2.96
CA THR A 104 1.59 22.38 -1.94
C THR A 104 0.40 23.27 -1.54
N PRO A 105 0.19 23.52 -0.23
CA PRO A 105 -0.89 24.39 0.21
C PRO A 105 -0.76 25.83 -0.29
N ILE A 106 0.46 26.26 -0.65
CA ILE A 106 0.70 27.61 -1.20
C ILE A 106 -0.07 27.82 -2.51
N LEU A 107 -0.24 26.76 -3.31
CA LEU A 107 -0.99 26.83 -4.57
C LEU A 107 -2.50 26.60 -4.37
N ASP A 108 -2.89 26.03 -3.23
CA ASP A 108 -4.27 25.62 -2.93
C ASP A 108 -4.83 26.47 -1.78
N VAL A 109 -4.96 27.77 -2.04
CA VAL A 109 -5.24 28.83 -1.04
C VAL A 109 -6.60 28.70 -0.34
N ASN A 110 -7.45 27.77 -0.80
CA ASN A 110 -8.81 27.58 -0.32
C ASN A 110 -8.95 26.42 0.69
N THR A 111 -7.96 25.53 0.81
CA THR A 111 -8.02 24.39 1.76
C THR A 111 -7.36 24.78 3.08
N VAL A 112 -8.18 25.20 4.05
CA VAL A 112 -7.71 25.65 5.37
C VAL A 112 -7.95 24.60 6.47
N ASP A 113 -8.76 23.59 6.20
CA ASP A 113 -9.07 22.50 7.14
C ASP A 113 -8.09 21.33 6.99
N ASN A 114 -7.60 20.82 8.13
CA ASN A 114 -6.72 19.66 8.17
C ASN A 114 -7.41 18.40 7.63
N GLU A 115 -8.70 18.23 7.85
CA GLU A 115 -9.44 17.06 7.33
C GLU A 115 -9.51 17.11 5.79
N GLU A 116 -9.85 18.26 5.22
CA GLU A 116 -9.87 18.47 3.77
C GLU A 116 -8.48 18.26 3.14
N ILE A 117 -7.41 18.70 3.81
CA ILE A 117 -6.03 18.47 3.36
C ILE A 117 -5.70 16.97 3.35
N ILE A 118 -6.11 16.23 4.38
CA ILE A 118 -5.88 14.77 4.46
C ILE A 118 -6.63 14.06 3.33
N ASP A 119 -7.89 14.39 3.13
CA ASP A 119 -8.70 13.80 2.07
C ASP A 119 -8.15 14.16 0.70
N ARG A 120 -7.73 15.41 0.48
CA ARG A 120 -7.11 15.84 -0.77
C ARG A 120 -5.88 15.02 -1.12
N LYS A 121 -5.01 14.75 -0.14
CA LYS A 121 -3.83 13.90 -0.35
C LYS A 121 -4.18 12.46 -0.66
N ARG A 122 -5.19 11.89 -0.01
CA ARG A 122 -5.69 10.54 -0.31
C ARG A 122 -6.20 10.46 -1.74
N GLN A 123 -6.97 11.45 -2.17
CA GLN A 123 -7.45 11.58 -3.55
C GLN A 123 -6.28 11.67 -4.54
N LEU A 124 -5.26 12.49 -4.28
CA LEU A 124 -4.09 12.62 -5.16
C LEU A 124 -3.30 11.32 -5.27
N LEU A 125 -3.06 10.63 -4.15
CA LEU A 125 -2.38 9.34 -4.16
C LEU A 125 -3.19 8.29 -4.94
N ALA A 126 -4.50 8.21 -4.67
CA ALA A 126 -5.39 7.31 -5.41
C ALA A 126 -5.42 7.64 -6.91
N ALA A 127 -5.40 8.93 -7.28
CA ALA A 127 -5.41 9.36 -8.67
C ALA A 127 -4.14 8.92 -9.41
N VAL A 128 -2.94 9.13 -8.85
CA VAL A 128 -1.70 8.67 -9.51
C VAL A 128 -1.64 7.14 -9.61
N GLU A 129 -2.09 6.42 -8.59
CA GLU A 129 -2.17 4.95 -8.60
C GLU A 129 -3.12 4.46 -9.71
N LEU A 130 -4.32 5.05 -9.81
CA LEU A 130 -5.30 4.68 -10.83
C LEU A 130 -4.84 5.07 -12.24
N ASP A 131 -4.22 6.24 -12.41
CA ASP A 131 -3.67 6.66 -13.71
C ASP A 131 -2.55 5.72 -14.17
N ALA A 132 -1.69 5.27 -13.25
CA ALA A 132 -0.65 4.28 -13.57
C ALA A 132 -1.28 2.93 -13.96
N ALA A 133 -2.31 2.49 -13.24
CA ALA A 133 -3.06 1.26 -13.55
C ALA A 133 -3.76 1.34 -14.92
N ILE A 134 -4.44 2.46 -15.21
CA ILE A 134 -5.14 2.71 -16.47
C ILE A 134 -4.17 2.70 -17.64
N ALA A 135 -3.04 3.41 -17.51
CA ALA A 135 -2.00 3.42 -18.53
C ALA A 135 -1.38 2.02 -18.72
N GLY A 136 -1.13 1.29 -17.63
CA GLY A 136 -0.69 -0.12 -17.69
C GLY A 136 -1.70 -1.02 -18.41
N ALA A 137 -2.99 -0.90 -18.10
CA ALA A 137 -4.07 -1.65 -18.75
C ALA A 137 -4.19 -1.34 -20.25
N LYS A 138 -4.03 -0.07 -20.62
CA LYS A 138 -4.09 0.40 -22.01
C LYS A 138 -2.90 -0.08 -22.83
N ASN A 139 -1.69 -0.01 -22.27
CA ASN A 139 -0.44 -0.21 -23.00
C ASN A 139 0.08 -1.65 -22.98
N ASN A 140 -0.15 -2.40 -21.89
CA ASN A 140 0.62 -3.62 -21.61
C ASN A 140 -0.20 -4.93 -21.71
N LYS A 141 -1.49 -4.88 -22.09
CA LYS A 141 -2.40 -6.04 -22.19
C LYS A 141 -2.21 -7.08 -21.07
N PRO A 142 -2.31 -6.69 -19.79
CA PRO A 142 -2.14 -7.63 -18.68
C PRO A 142 -3.32 -8.60 -18.59
N ASP A 143 -3.08 -9.79 -18.06
CA ASP A 143 -4.15 -10.71 -17.65
C ASP A 143 -4.70 -10.33 -16.27
N ILE A 144 -3.83 -9.76 -15.42
CA ILE A 144 -4.15 -9.38 -14.04
C ILE A 144 -3.54 -8.00 -13.73
N ILE A 145 -4.31 -7.14 -13.07
CA ILE A 145 -3.82 -5.92 -12.41
C ILE A 145 -4.04 -6.07 -10.91
N MET A 146 -2.97 -5.88 -10.14
CA MET A 146 -2.94 -5.94 -8.68
C MET A 146 -2.69 -4.54 -8.14
N MET A 147 -3.65 -3.97 -7.41
CA MET A 147 -3.54 -2.68 -6.74
C MET A 147 -3.14 -2.89 -5.27
N ASP A 148 -2.19 -2.10 -4.74
CA ASP A 148 -1.89 -2.13 -3.31
C ASP A 148 -3.01 -1.43 -2.51
N GLY A 149 -3.73 -2.21 -1.70
CA GLY A 149 -4.90 -1.77 -0.95
C GLY A 149 -6.23 -2.33 -1.48
N GLY A 150 -7.28 -2.12 -0.68
CA GLY A 150 -8.62 -2.59 -1.03
C GLY A 150 -9.27 -1.73 -2.11
N LEU A 151 -9.91 -2.36 -3.11
CA LEU A 151 -10.56 -1.66 -4.24
C LEU A 151 -11.62 -0.63 -3.81
N VAL A 152 -12.25 -0.84 -2.65
CA VAL A 152 -13.24 0.10 -2.09
C VAL A 152 -12.63 1.48 -1.83
N ARG A 153 -11.35 1.58 -1.44
CA ARG A 153 -10.66 2.85 -1.22
C ARG A 153 -10.66 3.69 -2.49
N TYR A 154 -10.29 3.11 -3.63
CA TYR A 154 -10.26 3.81 -4.91
C TYR A 154 -11.64 4.33 -5.33
N LYS A 155 -12.70 3.57 -5.03
CA LYS A 155 -14.07 4.03 -5.28
C LYS A 155 -14.45 5.26 -4.44
N ILE A 156 -13.92 5.38 -3.23
CA ILE A 156 -14.17 6.50 -2.31
C ILE A 156 -13.31 7.71 -2.71
N ASP A 157 -12.02 7.48 -2.93
CA ASP A 157 -11.03 8.53 -3.13
C ASP A 157 -10.99 9.06 -4.58
N ASP A 158 -11.27 8.25 -5.61
CA ASP A 158 -11.43 8.71 -7.00
C ASP A 158 -12.36 7.77 -7.80
N LYS A 159 -13.67 7.98 -7.60
CA LYS A 159 -14.71 7.18 -8.27
C LYS A 159 -14.61 7.22 -9.80
N SER A 160 -14.19 8.35 -10.38
CA SER A 160 -14.18 8.53 -11.83
C SER A 160 -13.13 7.62 -12.46
N ARG A 161 -11.87 7.75 -12.03
CA ARG A 161 -10.78 6.89 -12.53
C ARG A 161 -10.96 5.43 -12.16
N TYR A 162 -11.51 5.15 -10.98
CA TYR A 162 -11.81 3.77 -10.59
C TYR A 162 -12.83 3.12 -11.54
N THR A 163 -13.85 3.88 -11.95
CA THR A 163 -14.86 3.40 -12.91
C THR A 163 -14.22 3.16 -14.28
N GLU A 164 -13.39 4.10 -14.76
CA GLU A 164 -12.64 3.94 -16.02
C GLU A 164 -11.74 2.68 -16.00
N LEU A 165 -10.95 2.48 -14.94
CA LEU A 165 -10.11 1.29 -14.81
C LEU A 165 -10.94 0.01 -14.86
N ARG A 166 -12.08 -0.02 -14.16
CA ARG A 166 -12.98 -1.17 -14.17
C ARG A 166 -13.55 -1.45 -15.54
N GLU A 167 -14.03 -0.44 -16.25
CA GLU A 167 -14.56 -0.58 -17.61
C GLU A 167 -13.49 -1.14 -18.56
N ILE A 168 -12.27 -0.60 -18.51
CA ILE A 168 -11.15 -1.13 -19.31
C ILE A 168 -10.86 -2.59 -18.97
N CYS A 169 -10.86 -2.95 -17.68
CA CYS A 169 -10.62 -4.31 -17.26
C CYS A 169 -11.73 -5.26 -17.73
N GLU A 170 -13.00 -4.86 -17.64
CA GLU A 170 -14.15 -5.65 -18.09
C GLU A 170 -14.13 -5.84 -19.61
N GLU A 171 -13.91 -4.77 -20.38
CA GLU A 171 -13.83 -4.81 -21.85
C GLU A 171 -12.69 -5.68 -22.36
N ARG A 172 -11.57 -5.70 -21.64
CA ARG A 172 -10.34 -6.42 -22.04
C ARG A 172 -10.17 -7.75 -21.34
N ASN A 173 -11.15 -8.18 -20.54
CA ASN A 173 -11.11 -9.42 -19.76
C ASN A 173 -9.86 -9.52 -18.85
N ILE A 174 -9.52 -8.41 -18.18
CA ILE A 174 -8.42 -8.28 -17.23
C ILE A 174 -8.97 -8.49 -15.81
N ILE A 175 -8.33 -9.34 -15.03
CA ILE A 175 -8.71 -9.53 -13.63
C ILE A 175 -8.14 -8.38 -12.79
N LEU A 176 -9.01 -7.58 -12.19
CA LEU A 176 -8.63 -6.51 -11.26
C LEU A 176 -8.71 -7.00 -9.81
N VAL A 177 -7.61 -6.91 -9.07
CA VAL A 177 -7.51 -7.38 -7.68
C VAL A 177 -6.92 -6.29 -6.79
N GLY A 178 -7.50 -6.09 -5.60
CA GLY A 178 -6.88 -5.30 -4.54
C GLY A 178 -6.17 -6.20 -3.53
N VAL A 179 -4.92 -5.87 -3.19
CA VAL A 179 -4.08 -6.65 -2.28
C VAL A 179 -3.98 -5.92 -0.95
N ILE A 180 -4.51 -6.51 0.12
CA ILE A 180 -4.48 -5.88 1.45
C ILE A 180 -3.45 -6.59 2.31
N LYS A 181 -2.42 -5.87 2.75
CA LYS A 181 -1.34 -6.40 3.61
C LYS A 181 -1.73 -6.41 5.10
N ASP A 182 -2.46 -5.39 5.55
CA ASP A 182 -2.90 -5.26 6.94
C ASP A 182 -4.43 -5.26 7.03
N VAL A 183 -4.99 -6.30 7.64
CA VAL A 183 -6.34 -6.25 8.17
C VAL A 183 -6.21 -5.81 9.63
N LYS A 184 -6.40 -4.52 9.92
CA LYS A 184 -6.43 -3.98 11.30
C LYS A 184 -7.60 -4.60 12.05
N THR A 185 -7.41 -5.82 12.53
CA THR A 185 -8.35 -6.56 13.37
C THR A 185 -7.69 -6.71 14.73
N SER A 186 -8.33 -6.15 15.76
CA SER A 186 -7.91 -6.17 17.17
C SER A 186 -7.92 -7.57 17.82
N MET A 187 -7.96 -8.62 17.02
CA MET A 187 -8.19 -10.01 17.45
C MET A 187 -6.97 -10.62 18.14
N ILE A 188 -5.76 -10.10 17.90
CA ILE A 188 -4.53 -10.63 18.49
C ILE A 188 -4.08 -9.72 19.63
N SER A 189 -4.75 -9.85 20.77
CA SER A 189 -4.37 -9.26 22.05
C SER A 189 -4.36 -10.39 23.09
N ILE A 190 -3.17 -10.80 23.55
CA ILE A 190 -3.03 -11.74 24.67
C ILE A 190 -2.96 -10.88 25.93
N SER A 191 -4.04 -10.90 26.71
CA SER A 191 -4.09 -10.34 28.07
C SER A 191 -3.24 -11.14 29.05
#